data_AF-A0A2W2DTQ9-F1
#
_entry.id   AF-A0A2W2DTQ9-F1
#
_cell.length_a   1.000
_cell.length_b   1.000
_cell.length_c   1.000
_cell.angle_alpha   90.00
_cell.angle_beta   90.00
_cell.angle_gamma   90.00
#
_symmetry.space_group_name_H-M   'P 1'
#
loop_
_entity.id
_entity.type
_entity.pdbx_description
1 polymer ?
#
loop_
_entity_poly.entity_id
_entity_poly.type
_entity_poly.pdbx_seq_one_letter_code
_entity_poly.pdbx_strand_id
1 'polypeptide(L)'
;MFGRLSERIARFIGTARFLVYMTVFVAVWVIWNVAGPEHLRFDPYPFIFLTLMLSLQASYAAPLILLAQNRQDDRDRIQYEQDREAAERNQAEIEYLTREIADLRLTLSEVVTRDYLRTELGRFVDELRTRRE
;
A
#
# COMPACT_ATOMS: atom_id res chain seq x y z
N MET A 1 -9.10 20.91 10.40
CA MET A 1 -9.92 20.25 11.47
C MET A 1 -10.61 18.96 10.99
N PHE A 2 -10.88 18.78 9.69
CA PHE A 2 -11.49 17.57 9.11
C PHE A 2 -10.63 16.29 9.11
N GLY A 3 -9.29 16.40 9.16
CA GLY A 3 -8.39 15.24 9.15
C GLY A 3 -8.54 14.31 10.35
N ARG A 4 -8.68 14.87 11.57
CA ARG A 4 -8.78 14.08 12.82
C ARG A 4 -10.14 13.37 13.00
N LEU A 5 -11.22 13.96 12.49
CA LEU A 5 -12.54 13.32 12.48
C LEU A 5 -12.56 12.17 11.46
N SER A 6 -11.97 12.41 10.28
CA SER A 6 -11.83 11.41 9.23
C SER A 6 -10.96 10.21 9.66
N GLU A 7 -9.85 10.42 10.36
CA GLU A 7 -9.02 9.34 10.93
C GLU A 7 -9.73 8.51 12.00
N ARG A 8 -10.61 9.13 12.80
CA ARG A 8 -11.38 8.40 13.82
C ARG A 8 -12.50 7.59 13.18
N ILE A 9 -13.16 8.13 12.16
CA ILE A 9 -14.19 7.42 11.38
C ILE A 9 -13.57 6.28 10.56
N ALA A 10 -12.41 6.50 9.92
CA ALA A 10 -11.70 5.48 9.15
C ALA A 10 -11.28 4.28 10.03
N ARG A 11 -10.75 4.54 11.24
CA ARG A 11 -10.43 3.49 12.20
C ARG A 11 -11.67 2.79 12.77
N PHE A 12 -12.80 3.50 12.87
CA PHE A 12 -14.06 2.94 13.38
C PHE A 12 -14.72 1.99 12.36
N ILE A 13 -14.73 2.37 11.08
CA ILE A 13 -15.31 1.57 9.98
C ILE A 13 -14.41 0.38 9.63
N GLY A 14 -13.08 0.53 9.69
CA GLY A 14 -12.13 -0.54 9.34
C GLY A 14 -11.90 -1.61 10.42
N THR A 15 -12.41 -1.43 11.64
CA THR A 15 -12.21 -2.39 12.73
C THR A 15 -13.47 -3.21 12.98
N ALA A 16 -13.34 -4.51 13.27
CA ALA A 16 -14.41 -5.42 13.69
C ALA A 16 -15.30 -4.92 14.87
N ARG A 17 -14.95 -3.79 15.49
CA ARG A 17 -15.73 -3.09 16.52
C ARG A 17 -17.12 -2.64 16.06
N PHE A 18 -17.30 -2.22 14.80
CA PHE A 18 -18.64 -1.83 14.31
C PHE A 18 -19.61 -3.02 14.33
N LEU A 19 -19.15 -4.18 13.86
CA LEU A 19 -19.93 -5.41 13.88
C LEU A 19 -20.29 -5.81 15.32
N VAL A 20 -19.34 -5.76 16.25
CA VAL A 20 -19.59 -6.04 17.67
C VAL A 20 -20.66 -5.11 18.24
N TYR A 21 -20.59 -3.80 17.97
CA TYR A 21 -21.58 -2.85 18.45
C TYR A 21 -22.98 -3.13 17.88
N MET A 22 -23.07 -3.42 16.57
CA MET A 22 -24.33 -3.79 15.92
C MET A 22 -24.92 -5.08 16.49
N THR A 23 -24.10 -6.11 16.74
CA THR A 23 -24.54 -7.36 17.37
C THR A 23 -25.06 -7.12 18.79
N VAL A 24 -24.36 -6.32 19.60
CA VAL A 24 -24.80 -5.97 20.95
C VAL A 24 -26.12 -5.21 20.91
N PHE A 25 -26.26 -4.24 20.00
CA PHE A 25 -27.51 -3.49 19.83
C PHE A 25 -28.69 -4.40 19.50
N VAL A 26 -28.54 -5.29 18.52
CA VAL A 26 -29.59 -6.27 18.14
C VAL A 26 -29.91 -7.20 19.31
N ALA A 27 -28.89 -7.70 20.02
CA ALA A 27 -29.08 -8.58 21.16
C ALA A 27 -29.87 -7.89 22.29
N VAL A 28 -29.50 -6.65 22.64
CA VAL A 28 -30.22 -5.85 23.65
C VAL A 28 -31.66 -5.60 23.24
N TRP A 29 -31.91 -5.27 21.96
CA TRP A 29 -33.27 -5.05 21.44
C TRP A 29 -34.14 -6.30 21.58
N VAL A 30 -33.61 -7.46 21.17
CA VAL A 30 -34.32 -8.74 21.26
C VAL A 30 -34.57 -9.11 22.71
N ILE A 31 -33.56 -9.00 23.58
CA ILE A 31 -33.70 -9.29 25.02
C ILE A 31 -34.78 -8.39 25.65
N TRP A 32 -34.77 -7.09 25.34
CA TRP A 32 -35.75 -6.15 25.87
C TRP A 32 -37.18 -6.49 25.42
N ASN A 33 -37.38 -6.81 24.13
CA ASN A 33 -38.71 -7.10 23.60
C ASN A 33 -39.24 -8.51 23.97
N VAL A 34 -38.35 -9.47 24.27
CA VAL A 34 -38.72 -10.82 24.68
C VAL A 34 -38.91 -10.93 26.20
N ALA A 35 -37.96 -10.44 26.99
CA ALA A 35 -37.98 -10.54 28.46
C ALA A 35 -38.68 -9.36 29.15
N GLY A 36 -39.02 -8.31 28.41
CA GLY A 36 -39.75 -7.16 28.93
C GLY A 36 -41.20 -7.48 29.32
N PRO A 37 -41.79 -6.71 30.26
CA PRO A 37 -43.20 -6.84 30.63
C PRO A 37 -44.11 -6.65 29.41
N GLU A 38 -45.20 -7.41 29.31
CA GLU A 38 -46.10 -7.41 28.14
C GLU A 38 -46.61 -6.02 27.72
N HIS A 39 -46.71 -5.09 28.68
CA HIS A 39 -47.13 -3.71 28.47
C HIS A 39 -46.03 -2.75 27.95
N LEU A 40 -44.75 -3.18 27.96
CA LEU A 40 -43.59 -2.41 27.46
C LEU A 40 -42.94 -3.03 26.22
N ARG A 41 -43.50 -4.12 25.68
CA ARG A 41 -43.05 -4.76 24.44
C ARG A 41 -43.46 -3.89 23.25
N PHE A 42 -42.53 -3.03 22.81
CA PHE A 42 -42.75 -2.13 21.68
C PHE A 42 -42.71 -2.84 20.32
N ASP A 43 -41.99 -3.97 20.22
CA ASP A 43 -41.77 -4.71 18.97
C ASP A 43 -41.94 -6.23 19.21
N PRO A 44 -43.18 -6.74 19.27
CA PRO A 44 -43.45 -8.18 19.39
C PRO A 44 -42.93 -8.96 18.18
N TYR A 45 -42.71 -10.27 18.35
CA TYR A 45 -42.38 -11.17 17.23
C TYR A 45 -43.40 -10.99 16.09
N PRO A 46 -42.98 -10.64 14.86
CA PRO A 46 -41.69 -10.92 14.21
C PRO A 46 -40.64 -9.77 14.21
N PHE A 47 -40.71 -8.80 15.11
CA PHE A 47 -39.79 -7.64 15.20
C PHE A 47 -39.80 -6.71 13.97
N ILE A 48 -40.99 -6.25 13.57
CA ILE A 48 -41.20 -5.44 12.36
C ILE A 48 -40.38 -4.14 12.40
N PHE A 49 -40.24 -3.51 13.56
CA PHE A 49 -39.51 -2.25 13.68
C PHE A 49 -38.00 -2.45 13.51
N LEU A 50 -37.45 -3.50 14.13
CA LEU A 50 -36.05 -3.86 13.94
C LEU A 50 -35.75 -4.17 12.47
N THR A 51 -36.64 -4.92 11.80
CA THR A 51 -36.49 -5.22 10.36
C THR A 51 -36.53 -3.95 9.50
N LEU A 52 -37.47 -3.03 9.75
CA LEU A 52 -37.58 -1.77 9.02
C LEU A 52 -36.34 -0.89 9.22
N MET A 53 -35.81 -0.83 10.45
CA MET A 53 -34.63 -0.04 10.73
C MET A 53 -33.37 -0.63 10.07
N LEU A 54 -33.19 -1.95 10.12
CA LEU A 54 -32.06 -2.61 9.47
C LEU A 54 -32.13 -2.50 7.93
N SER A 55 -33.32 -2.59 7.33
CA SER A 55 -33.49 -2.43 5.88
C SER A 55 -33.19 -0.99 5.44
N LEU A 56 -33.64 0.01 6.20
CA LEU A 56 -33.30 1.41 5.98
C LEU A 56 -31.79 1.66 6.13
N GLN A 57 -31.18 1.09 7.18
CA GLN A 57 -29.75 1.20 7.41
C GLN A 57 -28.95 0.63 6.23
N ALA A 58 -29.31 -0.54 5.72
CA ALA A 58 -28.66 -1.15 4.57
C ALA A 58 -28.83 -0.29 3.30
N SER A 59 -30.04 0.26 3.09
CA SER A 59 -30.34 1.13 1.94
C SER A 59 -29.50 2.41 1.93
N TYR A 60 -29.23 3.02 3.09
CA TYR A 60 -28.38 4.21 3.19
C TYR A 60 -26.87 3.88 3.20
N ALA A 61 -26.49 2.69 3.70
CA ALA A 61 -25.10 2.25 3.69
C ALA A 61 -24.57 2.06 2.26
N ALA A 62 -25.35 1.47 1.35
CA ALA A 62 -24.95 1.21 -0.02
C ALA A 62 -24.39 2.45 -0.78
N PRO A 63 -25.13 3.59 -0.89
CA PRO A 63 -24.62 4.78 -1.56
C PRO A 63 -23.44 5.43 -0.83
N LEU A 64 -23.40 5.35 0.50
CA LEU A 64 -22.28 5.88 1.28
C LEU A 64 -21.00 5.06 1.05
N ILE A 65 -21.12 3.74 0.97
CA ILE A 65 -20.04 2.83 0.59
C ILE A 65 -19.58 3.14 -0.83
N LEU A 66 -20.49 3.34 -1.78
CA LEU A 66 -20.13 3.72 -3.16
C LEU A 66 -19.39 5.06 -3.23
N LEU A 67 -19.81 6.07 -2.45
CA LEU A 67 -19.09 7.35 -2.36
C LEU A 67 -17.70 7.19 -1.73
N ALA A 68 -17.58 6.33 -0.71
CA ALA A 68 -16.30 6.02 -0.10
C ALA A 68 -15.38 5.26 -1.08
N GLN A 69 -15.94 4.33 -1.87
CA GLN A 69 -15.24 3.59 -2.91
C GLN A 69 -14.76 4.50 -4.04
N ASN A 70 -15.62 5.35 -4.62
CA ASN A 70 -15.19 6.32 -5.66
C ASN A 70 -14.01 7.18 -5.20
N ARG A 71 -14.02 7.64 -3.93
CA ARG A 71 -12.91 8.42 -3.38
C ARG A 71 -11.63 7.60 -3.19
N GLN A 72 -11.76 6.31 -2.92
CA GLN A 72 -10.63 5.41 -2.80
C GLN A 72 -10.06 5.11 -4.20
N ASP A 73 -10.91 4.80 -5.17
CA ASP A 73 -10.53 4.54 -6.56
C ASP A 73 -9.83 5.75 -7.20
N ASP A 74 -10.31 6.97 -6.95
CA ASP A 74 -9.66 8.20 -7.41
C ASP A 74 -8.23 8.35 -6.86
N ARG A 75 -8.02 8.02 -5.57
CA ARG A 75 -6.67 8.05 -4.96
C ARG A 75 -5.79 6.96 -5.52
N ASP A 76 -6.32 5.74 -5.61
CA ASP A 76 -5.58 4.58 -6.10
C ASP A 76 -5.16 4.79 -7.56
N ARG A 77 -6.00 5.46 -8.35
CA ARG A 77 -5.66 5.88 -9.71
C ARG A 77 -4.49 6.87 -9.74
N ILE A 78 -4.52 7.93 -8.91
CA ILE A 78 -3.42 8.91 -8.86
C ILE A 78 -2.12 8.22 -8.43
N GLN A 79 -2.18 7.34 -7.42
CA GLN A 79 -1.02 6.58 -6.97
C GLN A 79 -0.46 5.70 -8.10
N TYR A 80 -1.34 5.01 -8.84
CA TYR A 80 -0.94 4.18 -9.96
C TYR A 80 -0.29 4.98 -11.10
N GLU A 81 -0.82 6.16 -11.43
CA GLU A 81 -0.24 7.05 -12.44
C GLU A 81 1.18 7.52 -12.01
N GLN A 82 1.36 7.88 -10.74
CA GLN A 82 2.66 8.26 -10.18
C GLN A 82 3.66 7.09 -10.18
N ASP A 83 3.24 5.91 -9.76
CA ASP A 83 4.07 4.70 -9.76
C ASP A 83 4.51 4.35 -11.20
N ARG A 84 3.63 4.54 -12.19
CA ARG A 84 3.96 4.31 -13.59
C ARG A 84 4.99 5.31 -14.11
N GLU A 85 4.83 6.60 -13.82
CA GLU A 85 5.80 7.62 -14.20
C GLU A 85 7.17 7.38 -13.53
N ALA A 86 7.17 6.99 -12.26
CA ALA A 86 8.38 6.60 -11.55
C ALA A 86 9.06 5.37 -12.18
N ALA A 87 8.29 4.36 -12.58
CA ALA A 87 8.81 3.17 -13.26
C ALA A 87 9.44 3.51 -14.62
N GLU A 88 8.79 4.36 -15.42
CA GLU A 88 9.34 4.82 -16.72
C GLU A 88 10.66 5.58 -16.52
N ARG A 89 10.74 6.47 -15.52
CA ARG A 89 11.99 7.18 -15.18
C ARG A 89 13.09 6.23 -14.71
N ASN A 90 12.76 5.28 -13.84
CA ASN A 90 13.72 4.28 -13.35
C ASN A 90 14.26 3.42 -14.49
N GLN A 91 13.41 3.05 -15.46
CA GLN A 91 13.86 2.31 -16.63
C GLN A 91 14.86 3.13 -17.45
N ALA A 92 14.56 4.40 -17.72
CA ALA A 92 15.47 5.28 -18.44
C ALA A 92 16.82 5.47 -17.72
N GLU A 93 16.80 5.61 -16.39
CA GLU A 93 18.01 5.71 -15.57
C GLU A 93 18.83 4.42 -15.61
N ILE A 94 18.20 3.26 -15.52
CA ILE A 94 18.87 1.95 -15.65
C ILE A 94 19.49 1.79 -17.04
N GLU A 95 18.78 2.17 -18.10
CA GLU A 95 19.30 2.12 -19.46
C GLU A 95 20.48 3.08 -19.67
N TYR A 96 20.47 4.24 -19.02
CA TYR A 96 21.59 5.18 -19.03
C TYR A 96 22.80 4.59 -18.30
N LEU A 97 22.61 4.11 -17.06
CA LEU A 97 23.66 3.47 -16.27
C LEU A 97 24.26 2.25 -16.99
N THR A 98 23.43 1.45 -17.65
CA THR A 98 23.89 0.27 -18.41
C THR A 98 24.78 0.68 -19.59
N ARG A 99 24.42 1.75 -20.30
CA ARG A 99 25.24 2.32 -21.38
C ARG A 99 26.55 2.87 -20.86
N GLU A 100 26.52 3.61 -19.75
CA GLU A 100 27.72 4.16 -19.12
C GLU A 100 28.66 3.06 -18.64
N ILE A 101 28.15 1.99 -18.03
CA ILE A 101 28.94 0.83 -17.60
C ILE A 101 29.56 0.12 -18.81
N ALA A 102 28.82 0.00 -19.92
CA ALA A 102 29.35 -0.60 -21.14
C ALA A 102 30.51 0.23 -21.72
N ASP A 103 30.37 1.56 -21.75
CA ASP A 103 31.43 2.47 -22.19
C ASP A 103 32.66 2.40 -21.28
N LEU A 104 32.46 2.50 -19.96
CA LEU A 104 33.53 2.32 -18.96
C LEU A 104 34.27 0.98 -19.13
N ARG A 105 33.54 -0.10 -19.42
CA ARG A 105 34.14 -1.42 -19.67
C ARG A 105 35.01 -1.42 -20.93
N LEU A 106 34.59 -0.76 -22.00
CA LEU A 106 35.39 -0.63 -23.24
C LEU A 106 36.65 0.18 -22.99
N THR A 107 36.55 1.35 -22.35
CA THR A 107 37.70 2.18 -22.00
C THR A 107 38.69 1.44 -21.10
N LEU A 108 38.20 0.73 -20.08
CA LEU A 108 39.07 -0.10 -19.22
C LEU A 108 39.72 -1.24 -19.99
N SER A 109 39.03 -1.86 -20.96
CA SER A 109 39.61 -2.91 -21.80
C SER A 109 40.72 -2.38 -22.71
N GLU A 110 40.64 -1.13 -23.16
CA GLU A 110 41.70 -0.49 -23.95
C GLU A 110 42.89 -0.09 -23.08
N VAL A 111 42.66 0.49 -21.90
CA VAL A 111 43.74 0.95 -21.00
C VAL A 111 44.44 -0.21 -20.31
N VAL A 112 43.73 -1.30 -20.00
CA VAL A 112 44.27 -2.55 -19.46
C VAL A 112 44.48 -3.55 -20.59
N THR A 113 45.17 -3.12 -21.66
CA THR A 113 45.60 -4.09 -22.67
C THR A 113 46.64 -5.02 -22.03
N ARG A 114 46.55 -6.33 -22.31
CA ARG A 114 47.50 -7.35 -21.81
C ARG A 114 48.96 -6.94 -22.02
N ASP A 115 49.25 -6.22 -23.10
CA ASP A 115 50.58 -5.72 -23.41
C ASP A 115 51.04 -4.57 -22.51
N TYR A 116 50.13 -3.69 -22.06
CA TYR A 116 50.46 -2.67 -21.06
C TYR A 116 50.78 -3.31 -19.71
N LEU A 117 49.92 -4.22 -19.23
CA LEU A 117 50.17 -4.99 -18.01
C LEU A 117 51.47 -5.80 -18.11
N ARG A 118 51.75 -6.40 -19.26
CA ARG A 118 52.98 -7.18 -19.49
C ARG A 118 54.23 -6.30 -19.53
N THR A 119 54.14 -5.14 -20.15
CA THR A 119 55.24 -4.17 -20.19
C THR A 119 55.54 -3.63 -18.79
N GLU A 120 54.51 -3.30 -18.02
CA GLU A 120 54.69 -2.71 -16.70
C GLU A 120 55.12 -3.75 -15.66
N LEU A 121 54.57 -4.98 -15.71
CA LEU A 121 55.09 -6.10 -14.91
C LEU A 121 56.55 -6.44 -15.29
N GLY A 122 56.88 -6.41 -16.58
CA GLY A 122 58.25 -6.60 -17.05
C GLY A 122 59.21 -5.54 -16.50
N ARG A 123 58.80 -4.26 -16.58
CA ARG A 123 59.56 -3.13 -16.03
C ARG A 123 59.78 -3.28 -14.52
N PHE A 124 58.76 -3.66 -13.75
CA PHE A 124 58.90 -3.91 -12.31
C PHE A 124 59.83 -5.09 -12.00
N VAL A 125 59.76 -6.18 -12.79
CA VAL A 125 60.66 -7.33 -12.63
C VAL A 125 62.11 -6.94 -12.92
N ASP A 126 62.37 -6.17 -13.98
CA ASP A 126 63.70 -5.70 -14.31
C ASP A 126 64.23 -4.70 -13.26
N GLU A 127 63.39 -3.82 -12.73
CA GLU A 127 63.79 -2.90 -11.65
C GLU A 127 64.17 -3.67 -10.37
N LEU A 128 63.40 -4.70 -10.00
CA LEU A 128 63.73 -5.56 -8.86
C LEU A 128 65.01 -6.37 -9.08
N ARG A 129 65.28 -6.80 -10.32
CA ARG A 129 66.51 -7.50 -10.67
C ARG A 129 67.73 -6.58 -10.60
N THR A 130 67.58 -5.35 -11.11
CA THR A 130 68.63 -4.32 -11.07
C THR A 130 68.97 -3.89 -9.64
N ARG A 131 68.02 -3.93 -8.70
CA ARG A 131 68.29 -3.66 -7.28
C ARG A 131 68.95 -4.83 -6.53
N ARG A 132 69.03 -6.02 -7.13
CA ARG A 132 69.57 -7.23 -6.49
C ARG A 132 71.01 -7.52 -6.90
N GLU A 133 71.50 -6.89 -7.97
CA GLU A 133 72.92 -6.81 -8.35
C GLU A 133 73.57 -5.58 -7.72
#